data_AF-A0A9D6K592-F1
#
_entry.id   AF-A0A9D6K592-F1
#
_cell.length_a   1.000
_cell.length_b   1.000
_cell.length_c   1.000
_cell.angle_alpha   90.00
_cell.angle_beta   90.00
_cell.angle_gamma   90.00
#
_symmetry.space_group_name_H-M   'P 1'
#
loop_
_entity.id
_entity.type
_entity.pdbx_description
1 polymer ?
#
loop_
_entity_poly.entity_id
_entity_poly.type
_entity_poly.pdbx_seq_one_letter_code
_entity_poly.pdbx_strand_id
1 'polypeptide(L)' 'MAYTAKDYSKLIGMEGFSETLLKNHFTLYQGYVTNTNKVLDTLNQMLKDGKTGIPEFAELKRRLGWEFNGMRLHEYY' A
#
# COMPACT_ATOMS: atom_id res chain seq x y z
N MET A 1 7.43 -11.25 5.44
CA MET A 1 7.27 -10.20 6.46
C MET A 1 6.33 -9.15 5.91
N ALA A 2 5.37 -8.69 6.71
CA ALA A 2 4.46 -7.61 6.33
C ALA A 2 5.19 -6.26 6.32
N TYR A 3 4.75 -5.34 5.45
CA TYR A 3 5.21 -3.96 5.47
C TYR A 3 4.61 -3.20 6.64
N THR A 4 5.41 -2.33 7.24
CA THR A 4 5.01 -1.46 8.34
C THR A 4 5.00 -0.02 7.86
N ALA A 5 3.91 0.70 8.12
CA ALA A 5 3.81 2.10 7.76
C ALA A 5 4.83 2.92 8.59
N LYS A 6 5.60 3.76 7.91
CA LYS A 6 6.50 4.71 8.55
C LYS A 6 5.72 5.89 9.10
N ASP A 7 6.17 6.46 10.21
CA ASP A 7 5.58 7.67 10.77
C ASP A 7 6.24 8.93 10.20
N TYR A 8 5.43 9.78 9.56
CA TYR A 8 5.81 11.07 8.99
C TYR A 8 5.14 12.25 9.71
N SER A 9 4.52 12.03 10.86
CA SER A 9 3.86 13.06 11.68
C SER A 9 4.74 14.28 11.94
N LYS A 10 6.06 14.09 12.02
CA LYS A 10 7.07 15.17 12.14
C LYS A 10 7.04 16.23 11.03
N LEU A 11 6.43 15.96 9.88
CA LEU A 11 6.32 16.90 8.76
C LEU A 11 5.09 17.83 8.88
N ILE A 12 4.19 17.58 9.84
CA ILE A 12 3.04 18.46 10.08
C ILE A 12 3.55 19.83 10.52
N GLY A 13 3.11 20.88 9.83
CA GLY A 13 3.58 22.25 10.03
C GLY A 13 4.68 22.70 9.07
N MET A 14 5.06 21.87 8.10
CA MET A 14 5.98 22.26 7.03
C MET A 14 5.44 23.42 6.19
N GLU A 15 6.29 24.41 5.91
CA GLU A 15 5.94 25.57 5.10
C GLU A 15 5.47 25.15 3.69
N GLY A 16 4.44 25.82 3.18
CA GLY A 16 3.87 25.56 1.85
C GLY A 16 2.81 24.44 1.80
N PHE A 17 2.56 23.73 2.89
CA PHE A 17 1.55 22.66 2.95
C PHE A 17 0.59 22.85 4.11
N SER A 18 -0.71 22.66 3.86
CA SER A 18 -1.69 22.67 4.94
C SER A 18 -1.65 21.36 5.74
N GLU A 19 -1.97 21.45 7.03
CA GLU A 19 -2.07 20.28 7.90
C GLU A 19 -3.08 19.26 7.36
N THR A 20 -4.23 19.71 6.85
CA THR A 20 -5.25 18.84 6.24
C THR A 20 -4.72 18.06 5.05
N LEU A 21 -3.96 18.73 4.16
CA LEU A 21 -3.36 18.08 3.00
C LEU A 21 -2.39 16.97 3.44
N LEU A 22 -1.50 17.26 4.39
CA LEU A 22 -0.52 16.30 4.90
C LEU A 22 -1.21 15.10 5.57
N LYS A 23 -2.19 15.34 6.44
CA LYS A 23 -2.95 14.27 7.11
C LYS A 23 -3.66 13.35 6.10
N ASN A 24 -4.28 13.93 5.08
CA ASN A 24 -4.94 13.15 4.02
C ASN A 24 -3.91 12.33 3.23
N HIS A 25 -2.76 12.91 2.90
CA HIS A 25 -1.69 12.24 2.17
C HIS A 25 -1.10 11.07 2.99
N PHE A 26 -0.86 11.26 4.28
CA PHE A 26 -0.38 10.19 5.16
C PHE A 26 -1.41 9.07 5.33
N THR A 27 -2.70 9.41 5.41
CA THR A 27 -3.79 8.43 5.45
C THR A 27 -3.83 7.59 4.17
N LEU A 28 -3.65 8.22 3.00
CA LEU A 28 -3.57 7.53 1.73
C LEU A 28 -2.38 6.56 1.69
N TYR A 29 -1.19 7.01 2.13
CA TYR A 29 0.00 6.15 2.28
C TYR A 29 -0.26 4.93 3.18
N GLN A 30 -0.86 5.14 4.35
CA GLN A 30 -1.21 4.05 5.27
C GLN A 30 -2.19 3.05 4.63
N GLY A 31 -3.11 3.55 3.79
CA GLY A 31 -3.98 2.73 2.96
C GLY A 31 -3.20 1.82 2.00
N TYR A 32 -2.20 2.37 1.28
CA TYR A 32 -1.36 1.59 0.38
C TYR A 32 -0.54 0.51 1.10
N VAL A 33 0.01 0.80 2.27
CA VAL A 33 0.72 -0.20 3.10
C VAL A 33 -0.22 -1.33 3.48
N THR A 34 -1.41 -0.99 4.00
CA THR A 34 -2.42 -1.96 4.44
C THR A 34 -2.87 -2.86 3.30
N ASN A 35 -3.20 -2.26 2.15
CA ASN A 35 -3.68 -2.99 0.98
C ASN A 35 -2.58 -3.84 0.33
N THR A 36 -1.33 -3.38 0.31
CA THR A 36 -0.19 -4.17 -0.18
C THR A 36 -0.07 -5.47 0.60
N ASN A 37 -0.09 -5.40 1.93
CA ASN A 37 -0.06 -6.58 2.79
C ASN A 37 -1.25 -7.52 2.51
N LYS A 38 -2.47 -6.97 2.45
CA LYS A 38 -3.68 -7.76 2.19
C LYS A 38 -3.64 -8.49 0.84
N VAL A 39 -3.18 -7.83 -0.21
CA VAL A 39 -3.04 -8.42 -1.56
C VAL A 39 -1.98 -9.53 -1.53
N LEU A 40 -0.83 -9.30 -0.91
CA LEU A 40 0.22 -10.31 -0.78
C LEU A 40 -0.24 -11.54 0.01
N ASP A 41 -0.92 -11.34 1.13
CA ASP A 41 -1.47 -12.44 1.94
C ASP A 41 -2.50 -13.25 1.15
N THR A 42 -3.38 -12.57 0.41
CA THR A 42 -4.39 -13.23 -0.43
C THR A 42 -3.74 -14.01 -1.58
N LEU A 43 -2.78 -13.41 -2.29
CA LEU A 43 -2.03 -14.09 -3.34
C LEU A 43 -1.27 -15.31 -2.81
N ASN A 44 -0.65 -15.20 -1.64
CA ASN A 44 0.04 -16.31 -0.99
C ASN A 44 -0.93 -17.43 -0.60
N GLN A 45 -2.14 -17.10 -0.13
CA GLN A 45 -3.16 -18.10 0.17
C GLN A 45 -3.64 -18.80 -1.12
N MET A 46 -3.94 -18.04 -2.18
CA MET A 46 -4.35 -18.60 -3.47
C MET A 46 -3.28 -19.51 -4.08
N LEU A 47 -2.00 -19.18 -3.89
CA LEU A 47 -0.89 -20.04 -4.29
C LEU A 47 -0.91 -21.38 -3.55
N LYS A 48 -1.09 -21.36 -2.22
CA LYS A 48 -1.18 -22.58 -1.40
C LYS A 48 -2.39 -23.44 -1.77
N ASP A 49 -3.50 -22.79 -2.12
CA ASP A 49 -4.73 -23.46 -2.55
C ASP A 49 -4.67 -23.98 -4.01
N GLY A 50 -3.58 -23.74 -4.75
CA GLY A 50 -3.47 -24.11 -6.16
C GLY A 50 -4.36 -23.28 -7.11
N LYS A 51 -4.84 -22.12 -6.68
CA LYS A 51 -5.77 -21.23 -7.42
C LYS A 51 -5.04 -20.18 -8.26
N THR A 52 -3.88 -20.50 -8.83
CA THR A 52 -3.09 -19.52 -9.60
C THR A 52 -3.56 -19.35 -11.04
N GLY A 53 -4.38 -20.26 -11.55
CA GLY A 53 -4.85 -20.28 -12.94
C GLY A 53 -6.19 -19.58 -13.20
N ILE A 54 -6.79 -18.95 -12.19
CA ILE A 54 -8.11 -18.30 -12.30
C ILE A 54 -7.99 -16.77 -12.47
N PRO A 55 -8.96 -16.10 -13.12
CA PRO A 55 -8.92 -14.67 -13.38
C PRO A 55 -8.69 -13.79 -12.13
N GLU A 56 -9.21 -14.21 -10.98
CA GLU A 56 -9.08 -13.49 -9.70
C GLU A 56 -7.63 -13.37 -9.26
N PHE A 57 -6.81 -14.41 -9.46
CA PHE A 57 -5.39 -14.37 -9.15
C PHE A 57 -4.65 -13.39 -10.07
N ALA A 58 -5.00 -13.38 -11.36
CA ALA A 58 -4.42 -12.46 -12.33
C ALA A 58 -4.75 -11.00 -12.00
N GLU A 59 -5.98 -10.71 -11.62
CA GLU A 59 -6.39 -9.36 -11.22
C GLU A 59 -5.70 -8.89 -9.93
N LEU A 60 -5.55 -9.77 -8.92
CA LEU A 60 -4.80 -9.43 -7.70
C LEU A 60 -3.30 -9.19 -7.99
N LYS A 61 -2.70 -9.97 -8.88
CA LYS A 61 -1.32 -9.73 -9.35
C LYS A 61 -1.19 -8.39 -10.05
N ARG A 62 -2.16 -7.99 -10.89
CA ARG A 62 -2.19 -6.66 -11.52
C ARG A 62 -2.37 -5.55 -10.49
N ARG A 63 -3.29 -5.73 -9.53
CA ARG A 63 -3.55 -4.79 -8.43
C ARG A 63 -2.35 -4.58 -7.52
N LEU A 64 -1.54 -5.61 -7.30
CA LEU A 64 -0.33 -5.51 -6.48
C LEU A 64 0.60 -4.39 -6.97
N GLY A 65 0.75 -4.22 -8.29
CA GLY A 65 1.57 -3.14 -8.86
C GLY A 65 1.08 -1.75 -8.45
N TRP A 66 -0.23 -1.55 -8.32
CA TRP A 66 -0.81 -0.29 -7.86
C TRP A 66 -0.51 -0.04 -6.38
N GLU A 67 -0.84 -1.01 -5.52
CA GLU A 67 -0.67 -0.86 -4.07
C GLU A 67 0.81 -0.74 -3.68
N PHE A 68 1.66 -1.58 -4.26
CA PHE A 68 3.08 -1.60 -3.93
C PHE A 68 3.79 -0.33 -4.36
N ASN A 69 3.53 0.16 -5.59
CA ASN A 69 4.11 1.42 -6.03
C ASN A 69 3.51 2.60 -5.26
N GLY A 70 2.21 2.58 -4.95
CA GLY A 70 1.59 3.56 -4.07
C GLY A 70 2.34 3.65 -2.74
N MET A 71 2.59 2.51 -2.09
CA MET A 71 3.36 2.47 -0.85
C MET A 71 4.79 2.98 -1.04
N ARG A 72 5.55 2.45 -2.01
CA ARG A 72 6.99 2.75 -2.14
C ARG A 72 7.27 4.17 -2.61
N LEU A 73 6.50 4.68 -3.57
CA LEU A 73 6.70 6.03 -4.07
C LEU A 73 6.38 7.07 -2.99
N HIS A 74 5.37 6.84 -2.15
CA HIS A 74 5.08 7.70 -0.99
C HIS A 74 6.15 7.62 0.10
N GLU A 75 6.97 6.55 0.17
CA GLU A 75 8.12 6.50 1.08
C GLU A 75 9.33 7.28 0.57
N TYR A 76 9.38 7.58 -0.73
CA TYR A 76 10.45 8.37 -1.35
C TYR A 76 10.11 9.85 -1.51
N TYR A 77 8.82 10.17 -1.56
CA TYR A 77 8.29 11.53 -1.60
C TYR A 77 8.45 12.23 -0.24
#